data_AF-A0A0H5QKE4-F1
#
_entry.id   AF-A0A0H5QKE4-F1
#
_cell.length_a   1.000
_cell.length_b   1.000
_cell.length_c   1.000
_cell.angle_alpha   90.00
_cell.angle_beta   90.00
_cell.angle_gamma   90.00
#
_symmetry.space_group_name_H-M   'P 1'
#
loop_
_entity.id
_entity.type
_entity.pdbx_description
1 polymer ?
#
loop_
_entity_poly.entity_id
_entity_poly.type
_entity_poly.pdbx_seq_one_letter_code
_entity_poly.pdbx_strand_id
1 'polypeptide(L)'
;MKALLEHGADPNAIELSAGWRPLHVATDACAVRVLHEFNADLDAVDNNGRAAVHYLNADSVAELLSRKAKLDVRDKYGRTPMHLAAHFEKVVILQAVGLDLNAVDNDGKTPLDWAHDRPDVEATLKSLGAKPGAELRHSRTCCLL
;
A
#
# COMPACT_ATOMS: atom_id res chain seq x y z
N MET A 1 -11.37 -3.53 -20.06
CA MET A 1 -11.76 -4.04 -18.72
C MET A 1 -13.27 -4.13 -18.57
N LYS A 2 -14.01 -3.01 -18.50
CA LYS A 2 -15.48 -3.01 -18.29
C LYS A 2 -16.25 -3.97 -19.20
N ALA A 3 -15.99 -3.92 -20.51
CA ALA A 3 -16.65 -4.81 -21.48
C ALA A 3 -16.42 -6.31 -21.18
N LEU A 4 -15.26 -6.70 -20.65
CA LEU A 4 -15.00 -8.10 -20.29
C LEU A 4 -15.86 -8.55 -19.10
N LEU A 5 -15.98 -7.68 -18.08
CA LEU A 5 -16.80 -7.93 -16.89
C LEU A 5 -18.29 -8.01 -17.25
N GLU A 6 -18.76 -7.15 -18.16
CA GLU A 6 -20.13 -7.22 -18.69
C GLU A 6 -20.42 -8.54 -19.44
N HIS A 7 -19.39 -9.18 -20.00
CA HIS A 7 -19.49 -10.49 -20.64
C HIS A 7 -19.18 -11.66 -19.69
N GLY A 8 -19.19 -11.43 -18.37
CA GLY A 8 -19.04 -12.48 -17.36
C GLY A 8 -17.61 -12.86 -17.02
N ALA A 9 -16.60 -12.05 -17.38
CA ALA A 9 -15.25 -12.25 -16.85
C ALA A 9 -15.24 -12.12 -15.33
N ASP A 10 -14.54 -13.03 -14.65
CA ASP A 10 -14.43 -13.03 -13.20
C ASP A 10 -13.54 -11.85 -12.71
N PRO A 11 -14.07 -10.88 -11.97
CA PRO A 11 -13.31 -9.75 -11.43
C PRO A 11 -12.30 -10.17 -10.35
N ASN A 12 -12.44 -11.39 -9.82
CA ASN A 12 -11.58 -11.96 -8.80
C ASN A 12 -10.65 -13.04 -9.34
N ALA A 13 -10.56 -13.21 -10.67
CA ALA A 13 -9.69 -14.18 -11.30
C ALA A 13 -8.25 -14.08 -10.77
N ILE A 14 -7.63 -15.23 -10.50
CA ILE A 14 -6.28 -15.30 -9.93
C ILE A 14 -5.32 -15.77 -11.02
N GLU A 15 -4.22 -15.04 -11.21
CA GLU A 15 -3.08 -15.47 -12.00
C GLU A 15 -2.23 -16.44 -11.16
N LEU A 16 -1.87 -17.58 -11.73
CA LEU A 16 -1.31 -18.72 -10.99
C LEU A 16 0.12 -18.50 -10.47
N SER A 17 0.92 -17.68 -11.13
CA SER A 17 2.33 -17.48 -10.76
C SER A 17 2.50 -16.60 -9.53
N ALA A 18 1.87 -15.42 -9.54
CA ALA A 18 2.05 -14.41 -8.49
C ALA A 18 0.84 -14.31 -7.55
N GLY A 19 -0.28 -14.96 -7.87
CA GLY A 19 -1.54 -14.77 -7.15
C GLY A 19 -2.20 -13.43 -7.47
N TRP A 20 -1.84 -12.81 -8.60
CA TRP A 20 -2.37 -11.51 -8.98
C TRP A 20 -3.83 -11.61 -9.37
N ARG A 21 -4.55 -10.52 -9.18
CA ARG A 21 -5.96 -10.37 -9.51
C ARG A 21 -6.13 -9.12 -10.37
N PRO A 22 -7.25 -8.96 -11.11
CA PRO A 22 -7.51 -7.75 -11.89
C PRO A 22 -7.27 -6.45 -11.10
N LEU A 23 -7.56 -6.44 -9.80
CA LEU A 23 -7.32 -5.27 -8.94
C LEU A 23 -5.83 -4.96 -8.71
N HIS A 24 -4.96 -5.98 -8.64
CA HIS A 24 -3.51 -5.79 -8.47
C HIS A 24 -2.85 -5.08 -9.67
N VAL A 25 -3.47 -5.17 -10.85
CA VAL A 25 -2.98 -4.57 -12.10
C VAL A 25 -3.80 -3.33 -12.52
N ALA A 26 -4.70 -2.85 -11.66
CA ALA A 26 -5.48 -1.66 -11.97
C ALA A 26 -4.56 -0.43 -12.15
N THR A 27 -4.75 0.29 -13.24
CA THR A 27 -3.88 1.40 -13.66
C THR A 27 -4.29 2.74 -13.05
N ASP A 28 -5.55 2.87 -12.67
CA ASP A 28 -6.17 4.14 -12.28
C ASP A 28 -7.42 3.91 -11.41
N ALA A 29 -7.93 5.00 -10.85
CA ALA A 29 -9.11 4.98 -9.99
C ALA A 29 -10.37 4.50 -10.73
N CYS A 30 -10.49 4.73 -12.05
CA CYS A 30 -11.64 4.25 -12.82
C CYS A 30 -11.64 2.72 -12.89
N ALA A 31 -10.49 2.09 -13.09
CA ALA A 31 -10.35 0.65 -13.05
C ALA A 31 -10.73 0.07 -11.67
N VAL A 32 -10.27 0.71 -10.58
CA VAL A 32 -10.65 0.32 -9.19
C VAL A 32 -12.17 0.43 -8.99
N ARG A 33 -12.78 1.53 -9.44
CA ARG A 33 -14.23 1.76 -9.37
C ARG A 33 -15.01 0.66 -10.08
N VAL A 34 -14.67 0.42 -11.34
CA VAL A 34 -15.34 -0.59 -12.17
C VAL A 34 -15.18 -1.97 -11.56
N LEU A 35 -13.99 -2.34 -11.10
CA LEU A 35 -13.79 -3.65 -10.46
C LEU A 35 -14.66 -3.81 -9.20
N HIS A 36 -14.74 -2.78 -8.36
CA HIS A 36 -15.61 -2.83 -7.19
C HIS A 36 -17.11 -2.91 -7.56
N GLU A 37 -17.55 -2.19 -8.60
CA GLU A 37 -18.94 -2.28 -9.11
C GLU A 37 -19.32 -3.71 -9.52
N PHE A 38 -18.34 -4.51 -9.94
CA PHE A 38 -18.51 -5.93 -10.25
C PHE A 38 -18.09 -6.86 -9.08
N ASN A 39 -18.06 -6.39 -7.84
CA ASN A 39 -17.75 -7.20 -6.65
C ASN A 39 -16.32 -7.77 -6.60
N ALA A 40 -15.32 -7.06 -7.13
CA ALA A 40 -13.92 -7.37 -6.85
C ALA A 40 -13.62 -7.23 -5.35
N ASP A 41 -12.89 -8.20 -4.80
CA ASP A 41 -12.37 -8.16 -3.44
C ASP A 41 -11.22 -7.15 -3.35
N LEU A 42 -11.46 -6.04 -2.64
CA LEU A 42 -10.51 -4.95 -2.47
C LEU A 42 -9.34 -5.28 -1.53
N ASP A 43 -9.55 -6.25 -0.64
CA ASP A 43 -8.59 -6.64 0.39
C ASP A 43 -7.79 -7.90 0.00
N ALA A 44 -8.09 -8.48 -1.16
CA ALA A 44 -7.43 -9.67 -1.64
C ALA A 44 -5.91 -9.45 -1.76
N VAL A 45 -5.15 -10.46 -1.33
CA VAL A 45 -3.68 -10.45 -1.37
C VAL A 45 -3.12 -11.42 -2.39
N ASP A 46 -1.95 -11.09 -2.91
CA ASP A 46 -1.13 -11.94 -3.76
C ASP A 46 -0.32 -12.98 -2.95
N ASN A 47 0.48 -13.81 -3.63
CA ASN A 47 1.30 -14.86 -3.00
C ASN A 47 2.39 -14.31 -2.04
N ASN A 48 2.67 -13.00 -2.07
CA ASN A 48 3.58 -12.34 -1.14
C ASN A 48 2.85 -11.68 0.04
N GLY A 49 1.53 -11.81 0.12
CA GLY A 49 0.70 -11.13 1.11
C GLY A 49 0.45 -9.66 0.79
N ARG A 50 0.70 -9.22 -0.44
CA ARG A 50 0.47 -7.82 -0.84
C ARG A 50 -0.91 -7.68 -1.43
N ALA A 51 -1.71 -6.77 -0.88
CA ALA A 51 -2.96 -6.30 -1.49
C ALA A 51 -2.70 -5.28 -2.61
N ALA A 52 -3.72 -4.98 -3.42
CA ALA A 52 -3.64 -4.02 -4.51
C ALA A 52 -3.09 -2.64 -4.10
N VAL A 53 -3.41 -2.16 -2.89
CA VAL A 53 -2.89 -0.89 -2.33
C VAL A 53 -1.35 -0.79 -2.34
N HIS A 54 -0.62 -1.91 -2.35
CA HIS A 54 0.85 -1.92 -2.46
C HIS A 54 1.36 -1.46 -3.84
N TYR A 55 0.53 -1.56 -4.87
CA TYR A 55 0.91 -1.37 -6.26
C TYR A 55 0.30 -0.10 -6.88
N LEU A 56 -0.87 0.31 -6.41
CA LEU A 56 -1.67 1.41 -6.94
C LEU A 56 -1.07 2.80 -6.72
N ASN A 57 -1.51 3.79 -7.50
CA ASN A 57 -1.16 5.20 -7.31
C ASN A 57 -2.08 5.88 -6.27
N ALA A 58 -1.80 7.14 -5.92
CA ALA A 58 -2.53 7.85 -4.87
C ALA A 58 -4.02 8.02 -5.15
N ASP A 59 -4.41 8.33 -6.39
CA ASP A 59 -5.82 8.49 -6.76
C ASP A 59 -6.57 7.17 -6.58
N SER A 60 -5.95 6.07 -7.00
CA SER A 60 -6.48 4.71 -6.79
C SER A 60 -6.51 4.33 -5.31
N VAL A 61 -5.52 4.74 -4.49
CA VAL A 61 -5.54 4.53 -3.04
C VAL A 61 -6.64 5.35 -2.38
N ALA A 62 -6.87 6.59 -2.81
CA ALA A 62 -7.98 7.43 -2.32
C ALA A 62 -9.34 6.81 -2.68
N GLU A 63 -9.45 6.19 -3.86
CA GLU A 63 -10.63 5.44 -4.25
C GLU A 63 -10.83 4.17 -3.41
N LEU A 64 -9.75 3.45 -3.09
CA LEU A 64 -9.82 2.33 -2.14
C LEU A 64 -10.28 2.79 -0.75
N LEU A 65 -9.78 3.93 -0.28
CA LEU A 65 -10.16 4.53 1.00
C LEU A 65 -11.64 4.91 1.03
N SER A 66 -12.15 5.54 -0.03
CA SER A 66 -13.57 5.93 -0.12
C SER A 66 -14.50 4.72 -0.07
N ARG A 67 -14.00 3.55 -0.48
CA ARG A 67 -14.68 2.24 -0.45
C ARG A 67 -14.41 1.43 0.81
N LYS A 68 -13.71 2.00 1.80
CA LYS A 68 -13.37 1.36 3.09
C LYS A 68 -12.51 0.11 2.96
N ALA A 69 -11.69 0.03 1.91
CA ALA A 69 -10.69 -1.03 1.80
C ALA A 69 -9.59 -0.86 2.86
N LYS A 70 -8.94 -1.97 3.23
CA LYS A 70 -7.82 -1.95 4.18
C LYS A 70 -6.57 -1.40 3.50
N LEU A 71 -6.01 -0.35 4.08
CA LEU A 71 -4.77 0.27 3.59
C LEU A 71 -3.53 -0.11 4.40
N ASP A 72 -3.72 -0.70 5.59
CA ASP A 72 -2.67 -1.10 6.53
C ASP A 72 -2.22 -2.56 6.32
N VAL A 73 -2.53 -3.15 5.16
CA VAL A 73 -2.19 -4.53 4.83
C VAL A 73 -0.68 -4.71 4.89
N ARG A 74 -0.24 -5.76 5.60
CA ARG A 74 1.17 -6.11 5.73
C ARG A 74 1.49 -7.31 4.86
N ASP A 75 2.55 -7.20 4.08
CA ASP A 75 3.09 -8.33 3.35
C ASP A 75 3.85 -9.31 4.26
N LYS A 76 4.36 -10.41 3.69
CA LYS A 76 5.06 -11.46 4.45
C LYS A 76 6.30 -10.98 5.24
N TYR A 77 6.81 -9.78 4.96
CA TYR A 77 7.93 -9.15 5.67
C TYR A 77 7.47 -8.07 6.66
N GLY A 78 6.15 -7.97 6.90
CA GLY A 78 5.56 -6.95 7.77
C GLY A 78 5.48 -5.57 7.12
N ARG A 79 5.78 -5.46 5.82
CA ARG A 79 5.84 -4.17 5.12
C ARG A 79 4.44 -3.71 4.72
N THR A 80 4.14 -2.45 4.97
CA THR A 80 2.92 -1.77 4.51
C THR A 80 3.12 -1.17 3.11
N PRO A 81 2.05 -0.70 2.44
CA PRO A 81 2.17 0.02 1.17
C PRO A 81 3.12 1.20 1.23
N MET A 82 3.19 1.87 2.39
CA MET A 82 4.07 3.02 2.63
C MET A 82 5.56 2.65 2.56
N HIS A 83 5.96 1.45 3.02
CA HIS A 83 7.35 0.97 2.90
C HIS A 83 7.75 0.82 1.43
N LEU A 84 6.86 0.24 0.62
CA LEU A 84 7.12 0.08 -0.82
C LEU A 84 7.07 1.42 -1.55
N ALA A 85 6.19 2.33 -1.16
CA ALA A 85 6.12 3.67 -1.73
C ALA A 85 7.43 4.45 -1.50
N ALA A 86 8.00 4.35 -0.30
CA ALA A 86 9.30 4.93 0.02
C ALA A 86 10.44 4.31 -0.79
N HIS A 87 10.39 2.99 -1.02
CA HIS A 87 11.43 2.27 -1.77
C HIS A 87 11.37 2.47 -3.29
N PHE A 88 10.18 2.67 -3.87
CA PHE A 88 9.96 2.75 -5.31
C PHE A 88 9.64 4.16 -5.83
N GLU A 89 9.93 5.21 -5.04
CA GLU A 89 9.68 6.63 -5.42
C GLU A 89 8.21 6.91 -5.77
N LYS A 90 7.28 6.20 -5.14
CA LYS A 90 5.85 6.49 -5.34
C LYS A 90 5.44 7.65 -4.44
N VAL A 91 6.08 8.81 -4.64
CA VAL A 91 5.88 10.05 -3.86
C VAL A 91 4.41 10.39 -3.73
N VAL A 92 3.62 10.13 -4.78
CA VAL A 92 2.19 10.38 -4.79
C VAL A 92 1.47 9.54 -3.72
N ILE A 93 1.84 8.27 -3.49
CA ILE A 93 1.25 7.42 -2.44
C ILE A 93 1.60 7.95 -1.05
N LEU A 94 2.77 8.58 -0.87
CA LEU A 94 3.20 9.12 0.43
C LEU A 94 2.22 10.18 0.95
N GLN A 95 1.56 10.89 0.03
CA GLN A 95 0.57 11.92 0.36
C GLN A 95 -0.85 11.34 0.54
N ALA A 96 -1.05 10.03 0.34
CA ALA A 96 -2.36 9.42 0.50
C ALA A 96 -2.76 9.41 1.98
N VAL A 97 -3.90 10.05 2.26
CA VAL A 97 -4.48 10.15 3.60
C VAL A 97 -4.82 8.75 4.12
N GLY A 98 -4.53 8.49 5.40
CA GLY A 98 -4.94 7.26 6.09
C GLY A 98 -3.90 6.14 6.12
N LEU A 99 -2.71 6.34 5.53
CA LEU A 99 -1.59 5.41 5.68
C LEU A 99 -0.72 5.78 6.90
N ASP A 100 -0.31 4.76 7.66
CA ASP A 100 0.62 4.94 8.77
C ASP A 100 2.06 5.15 8.27
N LEU A 101 2.55 6.38 8.45
CA LEU A 101 3.91 6.81 8.09
C LEU A 101 5.00 6.19 8.98
N ASN A 102 4.64 5.70 10.16
CA ASN A 102 5.55 5.20 11.19
C ASN A 102 5.39 3.69 11.44
N ALA A 103 4.67 3.00 10.56
CA ALA A 103 4.55 1.55 10.62
C ALA A 103 5.94 0.91 10.59
N VAL A 104 6.13 -0.16 11.37
CA VAL A 104 7.39 -0.92 11.39
C VAL A 104 7.21 -2.28 10.74
N ASP A 105 8.14 -2.63 9.88
CA ASP A 105 8.29 -3.98 9.31
C ASP A 105 8.90 -4.98 10.33
N ASN A 106 9.13 -6.22 9.89
CA ASN A 106 9.66 -7.27 10.75
C ASN A 106 11.11 -7.02 11.22
N ASP A 107 11.87 -6.16 10.52
CA ASP A 107 13.23 -5.74 10.91
C ASP A 107 13.20 -4.48 11.81
N GLY A 108 12.00 -3.99 12.12
CA GLY A 108 11.78 -2.78 12.89
C GLY A 108 12.16 -1.51 12.13
N LYS A 109 12.18 -1.56 10.81
CA LYS A 109 12.41 -0.41 9.92
C LYS A 109 11.07 0.24 9.58
N THR A 110 11.09 1.56 9.44
CA THR A 110 9.97 2.40 9.02
C THR A 110 10.06 2.70 7.52
N PRO A 111 8.99 3.21 6.89
CA PRO A 111 9.07 3.73 5.53
C PRO A 111 10.21 4.74 5.34
N LEU A 112 10.49 5.58 6.33
CA LEU A 112 11.61 6.52 6.27
C LEU A 112 12.96 5.81 6.18
N ASP A 113 13.15 4.70 6.91
CA ASP A 113 14.38 3.91 6.84
C ASP A 113 14.56 3.19 5.48
N TRP A 114 13.46 2.98 4.75
CA TRP A 114 13.45 2.39 3.40
C TRP A 114 13.72 3.41 2.28
N ALA A 115 13.67 4.71 2.57
CA ALA A 115 13.98 5.80 1.63
C ALA A 115 15.50 6.01 1.41
N HIS A 116 16.31 4.96 1.55
CA HIS A 116 17.77 5.04 1.41
C HIS A 116 18.15 5.57 0.03
N ASP A 117 19.05 6.54 0.00
CA ASP A 117 19.56 7.22 -1.20
C ASP A 117 18.52 8.04 -1.98
N ARG A 118 17.39 8.40 -1.36
CA ARG A 118 16.30 9.18 -1.97
C ARG A 118 15.93 10.42 -1.17
N PRO A 119 16.68 11.53 -1.34
CA PRO A 119 16.51 12.72 -0.53
C PRO A 119 15.14 13.40 -0.72
N ASP A 120 14.52 13.26 -1.88
CA ASP A 120 13.19 13.80 -2.20
C ASP A 120 12.06 13.06 -1.46
N VAL A 121 12.10 11.72 -1.47
CA VAL A 121 11.19 10.85 -0.72
C VAL A 121 11.39 11.06 0.79
N GLU A 122 12.64 11.10 1.25
CA GLU A 122 12.99 11.31 2.65
C GLU A 122 12.50 12.67 3.13
N ALA A 123 12.73 13.74 2.37
CA ALA A 123 12.25 15.08 2.69
C ALA A 123 10.71 15.12 2.75
N THR A 124 10.03 14.48 1.81
CA THR A 124 8.56 14.39 1.80
C THR A 124 8.05 13.67 3.04
N LEU A 125 8.58 12.49 3.36
CA LEU A 125 8.19 11.72 4.55
C LEU A 125 8.45 12.49 5.85
N LYS A 126 9.61 13.14 5.99
CA LYS A 126 9.92 14.01 7.15
C LYS A 126 8.95 15.18 7.26
N SER A 127 8.62 15.83 6.14
CA SER A 127 7.66 16.95 6.12
C SER A 127 6.25 16.52 6.55
N LEU A 128 5.88 15.27 6.29
CA LEU A 128 4.62 14.65 6.73
C LEU A 128 4.67 14.14 8.18
N GLY A 129 5.81 14.24 8.86
CA GLY A 129 5.99 13.81 10.26
C GLY A 129 6.40 12.33 10.43
N ALA A 130 6.91 11.68 9.39
CA ALA A 130 7.52 10.35 9.52
C ALA A 130 8.82 10.42 10.34
N LYS A 131 9.03 9.42 11.19
CA LYS A 131 10.22 9.29 12.05
C LYS A 131 11.00 8.02 11.70
N PRO A 132 12.33 8.04 11.85
CA PRO A 132 13.13 6.84 11.63
C PRO A 132 12.84 5.81 12.72
N GLY A 133 12.97 4.53 12.39
CA GLY A 133 12.65 3.43 13.30
C GLY A 133 13.50 3.44 14.57
N ALA A 134 14.73 3.96 14.49
CA ALA A 134 15.61 4.15 15.64
C ALA A 134 14.95 5.02 16.73
N GLU A 135 14.31 6.14 16.38
CA GLU A 135 13.68 7.05 17.34
C GLU A 135 12.43 6.43 18.00
N LEU A 136 11.67 5.64 17.23
CA LEU A 136 10.46 4.97 17.73
C LEU A 136 10.79 3.88 18.77
N ARG A 137 11.96 3.26 18.68
CA ARG A 137 12.44 2.27 19.67
C ARG A 137 12.75 2.90 21.02
N HIS A 138 13.29 4.14 21.04
CA HIS A 138 13.68 4.82 22.28
C HIS A 138 12.48 5.31 23.10
N SER A 139 11.38 5.67 22.44
CA SER A 139 10.13 6.07 23.10
C SER A 139 9.48 4.93 23.90
N ARG A 140 9.63 3.67 23.45
CA ARG A 140 9.07 2.49 24.12
C ARG A 140 9.85 2.07 25.38
N THR A 141 11.11 2.46 25.50
CA THR A 141 11.98 2.08 26.64
C THR A 141 11.81 3.01 27.84
N CYS A 142 11.32 4.24 27.66
CA CYS A 142 11.18 5.23 28.74
C CYS A 142 9.91 5.09 29.61
N CYS A 143 9.00 4.14 29.33
CA CYS A 143 7.78 3.93 30.14
C CYS A 143 7.87 2.74 31.12
N LEU A 144 9.07 2.24 31.46
CA LEU A 144 9.26 1.08 32.35
C LEU A 144 10.09 1.39 33.62
N LEU A 145 10.17 2.64 34.06
CA LEU A 145 10.74 3.05 35.36
C LEU A 145 9.72 3.86 36.16
#